data_AF-A0A7V5G9G3-F1
#
_entry.id   AF-A0A7V5G9G3-F1
#
_cell.length_a   1.000
_cell.length_b   1.000
_cell.length_c   1.000
_cell.angle_alpha   90.00
_cell.angle_beta   90.00
_cell.angle_gamma   90.00
#
_symmetry.space_group_name_H-M   'P 1'
#
loop_
_entity.id
_entity.type
_entity.pdbx_description
1 polymer ?
#
loop_
_entity_poly.entity_id
_entity_poly.type
_entity_poly.pdbx_seq_one_letter_code
_entity_poly.pdbx_strand_id
1 'polypeptide(L)'
;MRKNIWVRFKKFKKGSFWKWSKRVLLVLAFLIVFQVVYFFLTFYTDLWMHYPGIYRFQAAFSRMQMSCYYYPVQSMCREKCGIERESYRLAIIDYLSKLPMDDYCWQQTKEAIFDQENSDCFRIELVDLVYQIQQKQYPKTKDLAPPQLLMDYLNKIQQTGESNDAVAQEILRIYGQSAFSGQLFNRYLKQVQDPQTPCQVKYYALNNLARYGDSETLRPIFQKLIEENKDPEHLWIGYEAARALDSPKHKDRKFVSWCEKIIWGDYNEYVKEEVLKSLSLYIYNNKAEKAEKNYIIEIYKKIYFDKKQNEFLRRLSSDLLVAHLGKETRKLYPKSQIT
;
A
#
# COMPACT_ATOMS: atom_id res chain seq x y z
N MET A 1 6.09 -67.20 64.25
CA MET A 1 4.71 -66.68 64.42
C MET A 1 4.69 -65.19 64.12
N ARG A 2 4.26 -64.78 62.91
CA ARG A 2 4.08 -63.37 62.52
C ARG A 2 2.62 -62.97 62.79
N LYS A 3 2.38 -62.06 63.74
CA LYS A 3 1.05 -61.48 64.00
C LYS A 3 0.90 -60.12 63.30
N ASN A 4 -0.01 -60.10 62.32
CA ASN A 4 -0.98 -59.04 61.99
C ASN A 4 -0.66 -57.59 62.40
N ILE A 5 -0.09 -56.82 61.47
CA ILE A 5 -0.22 -55.35 61.43
C ILE A 5 -0.62 -54.95 60.01
N TRP A 6 -1.81 -55.37 59.55
CA TRP A 6 -2.29 -55.00 58.22
C TRP A 6 -3.81 -54.88 58.12
N VAL A 7 -4.49 -54.36 59.14
CA VAL A 7 -5.91 -53.99 58.98
C VAL A 7 -6.25 -52.81 59.87
N ARG A 8 -5.96 -51.57 59.44
CA ARG A 8 -6.70 -50.35 59.88
C ARG A 8 -6.29 -49.02 59.22
N PHE A 9 -6.02 -48.96 57.91
CA PHE A 9 -5.91 -47.65 57.23
C PHE A 9 -6.52 -47.60 55.81
N LYS A 10 -7.56 -48.40 55.54
CA LYS A 10 -8.28 -48.40 54.25
C LYS A 10 -9.75 -47.95 54.33
N LYS A 11 -10.09 -47.12 55.33
CA LYS A 11 -11.43 -46.52 55.49
C LYS A 11 -11.44 -45.01 55.72
N PHE A 12 -10.33 -44.31 55.46
CA PHE A 12 -10.34 -42.85 55.37
C PHE A 12 -10.49 -42.39 53.91
N LYS A 13 -11.54 -41.58 53.69
CA LYS A 13 -11.70 -40.60 52.59
C LYS A 13 -12.28 -41.00 51.22
N LYS A 14 -12.93 -42.15 51.01
CA LYS A 14 -13.76 -42.32 49.78
C LYS A 14 -14.91 -41.30 49.70
N GLY A 15 -15.61 -41.04 50.81
CA GLY A 15 -16.68 -40.03 50.86
C GLY A 15 -16.20 -38.58 50.81
N SER A 16 -14.97 -38.30 51.30
CA SER A 16 -14.37 -36.97 51.26
C SER A 16 -13.83 -36.63 49.87
N PHE A 17 -13.22 -37.59 49.19
CA PHE A 17 -12.71 -37.41 47.83
C PHE A 17 -13.83 -37.25 46.80
N TRP A 18 -14.93 -37.99 46.94
CA TRP A 18 -16.10 -37.86 46.06
C TRP A 18 -16.85 -36.53 46.25
N LYS A 19 -16.95 -36.04 47.50
CA LYS A 19 -17.52 -34.71 47.78
C LYS A 19 -16.62 -33.59 47.25
N TRP A 20 -15.30 -33.74 47.34
CA TRP A 20 -14.35 -32.75 46.85
C TRP A 20 -14.30 -32.71 45.32
N SER A 21 -14.21 -33.86 44.65
CA SER A 21 -14.26 -33.94 43.18
C SER A 21 -15.57 -33.42 42.59
N LYS A 22 -16.73 -33.68 43.23
CA LYS A 22 -18.01 -33.05 42.83
C LYS A 22 -17.99 -31.53 42.94
N ARG A 23 -17.39 -30.97 44.00
CA ARG A 23 -17.27 -29.51 44.15
C ARG A 23 -16.35 -28.91 43.09
N VAL A 24 -15.22 -29.56 42.79
CA VAL A 24 -14.31 -29.14 41.72
C VAL A 24 -15.00 -29.20 40.35
N LEU A 25 -15.73 -30.27 40.06
CA LEU A 25 -16.52 -30.40 38.82
C LEU A 25 -17.61 -29.33 38.70
N LEU A 26 -18.31 -29.00 39.79
CA LEU A 26 -19.30 -27.92 39.82
C LEU A 26 -18.66 -26.56 39.55
N VAL A 27 -17.50 -26.27 40.15
CA VAL A 27 -16.76 -25.03 39.91
C VAL A 27 -16.27 -24.97 38.45
N LEU A 28 -15.74 -26.05 37.91
CA LEU A 28 -15.34 -26.13 36.50
C LEU A 28 -16.52 -25.96 35.55
N ALA A 29 -17.66 -26.60 35.82
CA ALA A 29 -18.88 -26.44 35.03
C ALA A 29 -19.38 -24.99 35.08
N PHE A 30 -19.34 -24.36 36.25
CA PHE A 30 -19.70 -22.95 36.40
C PHE A 30 -18.75 -22.03 35.63
N LEU A 31 -17.44 -22.30 35.65
CA LEU A 31 -16.45 -21.55 34.87
C LEU A 31 -16.69 -21.69 33.37
N ILE A 32 -16.99 -22.92 32.89
CA ILE A 32 -17.31 -23.16 31.47
C ILE A 32 -18.58 -22.39 31.07
N VAL A 33 -19.65 -22.48 31.86
CA VAL A 33 -20.90 -21.74 31.58
C VAL A 33 -20.63 -20.24 31.57
N PHE A 34 -19.88 -19.72 32.54
CA PHE A 34 -19.52 -18.31 32.59
C PHE A 34 -18.70 -17.88 31.36
N GLN A 35 -17.76 -18.71 30.92
CA GLN A 35 -16.92 -18.46 29.75
C GLN A 35 -17.74 -18.51 28.44
N VAL A 36 -18.70 -19.42 28.33
CA VAL A 36 -19.63 -19.50 27.18
C VAL A 36 -20.56 -18.27 27.14
N VAL A 37 -21.09 -17.86 28.29
CA VAL A 37 -21.91 -16.64 28.39
C VAL A 37 -21.09 -15.40 28.04
N TYR A 38 -19.87 -15.28 28.58
CA TYR A 38 -18.95 -14.20 28.23
C TYR A 38 -18.64 -14.16 26.73
N PHE A 39 -18.34 -15.31 26.12
CA PHE A 39 -18.11 -15.43 24.68
C PHE A 39 -19.35 -15.00 23.88
N PHE A 40 -20.53 -15.49 24.27
CA PHE A 40 -21.79 -15.12 23.59
C PHE A 40 -22.06 -13.62 23.66
N LEU A 41 -21.95 -13.01 24.84
CA LEU A 41 -22.14 -11.58 25.02
C LEU A 41 -21.11 -10.76 24.22
N THR A 42 -19.85 -11.21 24.20
CA THR A 42 -18.75 -10.49 23.55
C THR A 42 -18.82 -10.53 22.03
N PHE A 43 -19.33 -11.62 21.42
CA PHE A 43 -19.31 -11.80 19.96
C PHE A 43 -20.67 -11.66 19.27
N TYR A 44 -21.79 -11.88 19.97
CA TYR A 44 -23.13 -11.94 19.35
C TYR A 44 -24.10 -10.86 19.83
N THR A 45 -23.72 -10.05 20.81
CA THR A 45 -24.54 -8.91 21.27
C THR A 45 -23.76 -7.61 21.12
N ASP A 46 -24.46 -6.48 21.19
CA ASP A 46 -23.88 -5.12 21.19
C ASP A 46 -23.45 -4.64 22.59
N LEU A 47 -23.67 -5.46 23.62
CA LEU A 47 -23.36 -5.12 25.02
C LEU A 47 -21.87 -4.90 25.27
N TRP A 48 -20.99 -5.44 24.41
CA TRP A 48 -19.55 -5.22 24.47
C TRP A 48 -19.18 -3.73 24.40
N MET A 49 -20.00 -2.89 23.75
CA MET A 49 -19.75 -1.44 23.66
C MET A 49 -19.76 -0.75 25.01
N HIS A 50 -20.42 -1.34 26.01
CA HIS A 50 -20.50 -0.83 27.37
C HIS A 50 -19.42 -1.39 28.30
N TYR A 51 -18.56 -2.30 27.81
CA TYR A 51 -17.45 -2.79 28.60
C TYR A 51 -16.45 -1.64 28.89
N PRO A 52 -15.83 -1.61 30.08
CA PRO A 52 -14.83 -0.60 30.41
C PRO A 52 -13.44 -1.01 29.93
N GLY A 53 -12.65 -0.02 29.49
CA GLY A 53 -11.21 -0.14 29.27
C GLY A 53 -10.79 -1.30 28.38
N ILE A 54 -9.85 -2.12 28.87
CA ILE A 54 -9.21 -3.22 28.13
C ILE A 54 -10.20 -4.24 27.56
N TYR A 55 -11.30 -4.52 28.25
CA TYR A 55 -12.28 -5.51 27.79
C TYR A 55 -13.02 -5.06 26.55
N ARG A 56 -13.30 -3.75 26.44
CA ARG A 56 -13.89 -3.16 25.23
C ARG A 56 -12.91 -3.19 24.06
N PHE A 57 -11.64 -2.91 24.32
CA PHE A 57 -10.57 -3.04 23.33
C PHE A 57 -10.48 -4.48 22.82
N GLN A 58 -10.38 -5.48 23.72
CA GLN A 58 -10.28 -6.89 23.35
C GLN A 58 -11.49 -7.35 22.53
N ALA A 59 -12.70 -6.96 22.94
CA ALA A 59 -13.91 -7.27 22.20
C ALA A 59 -13.90 -6.64 20.80
N ALA A 60 -13.59 -5.34 20.69
CA ALA A 60 -13.51 -4.65 19.41
C ALA A 60 -12.44 -5.28 18.49
N PHE A 61 -11.26 -5.58 19.03
CA PHE A 61 -10.13 -6.17 18.31
C PHE A 61 -10.49 -7.54 17.73
N SER A 62 -11.02 -8.45 18.56
CA SER A 62 -11.43 -9.78 18.12
C SER A 62 -12.62 -9.75 17.14
N ARG A 63 -13.57 -8.83 17.33
CA ARG A 63 -14.70 -8.68 16.40
C ARG A 63 -14.26 -8.10 15.05
N MET A 64 -13.28 -7.20 15.04
CA MET A 64 -12.69 -6.69 13.81
C MET A 64 -11.95 -7.81 13.05
N GLN A 65 -11.16 -8.64 13.75
CA GLN A 65 -10.49 -9.80 13.17
C GLN A 65 -11.50 -10.77 12.54
N MET A 66 -12.56 -11.14 13.28
CA MET A 66 -13.64 -12.00 12.77
C MET A 66 -14.35 -11.38 11.57
N SER A 67 -14.68 -10.09 11.64
CA SER A 67 -15.35 -9.39 10.54
C SER A 67 -14.51 -9.43 9.27
N CYS A 68 -13.20 -9.21 9.35
CA CYS A 68 -12.29 -9.30 8.22
C CYS A 68 -12.12 -10.73 7.69
N TYR A 69 -12.18 -11.74 8.55
CA TYR A 69 -12.18 -13.13 8.12
C TYR A 69 -13.42 -13.48 7.29
N TYR A 70 -14.62 -13.07 7.74
CA TYR A 70 -15.87 -13.39 7.04
C TYR A 70 -16.12 -12.52 5.81
N TYR A 71 -15.63 -11.26 5.79
CA TYR A 71 -15.85 -10.31 4.69
C TYR A 71 -14.53 -9.66 4.23
N PRO A 72 -13.60 -10.43 3.64
CA PRO A 72 -12.22 -9.98 3.40
C PRO A 72 -12.08 -8.84 2.39
N VAL A 73 -13.06 -8.64 1.50
CA VAL A 73 -13.03 -7.58 0.49
C VAL A 73 -13.94 -6.43 0.92
N GLN A 74 -13.44 -5.19 0.94
CA GLN A 74 -14.25 -4.00 1.27
C GLN A 74 -15.54 -3.91 0.43
N SER A 75 -15.51 -4.33 -0.84
CA SER A 75 -16.70 -4.35 -1.71
C SER A 75 -17.74 -5.42 -1.36
N MET A 76 -17.32 -6.49 -0.67
CA MET A 76 -18.23 -7.49 -0.08
C MET A 76 -18.81 -6.99 1.24
N CYS A 77 -18.14 -6.04 1.88
CA CYS A 77 -18.61 -5.44 3.11
C CYS A 77 -19.55 -4.25 2.82
N ARG A 78 -20.82 -4.53 2.53
CA ARG A 78 -21.85 -3.48 2.31
C ARG A 78 -22.39 -2.93 3.64
N GLU A 79 -22.58 -1.61 3.67
CA GLU A 79 -23.24 -0.75 4.69
C GLU A 79 -23.13 -1.24 6.15
N LYS A 80 -23.86 -2.29 6.54
CA LYS A 80 -23.93 -2.79 7.90
C LYS A 80 -22.57 -3.21 8.48
N CYS A 81 -21.80 -4.05 7.79
CA CYS A 81 -20.50 -4.47 8.34
C CYS A 81 -19.45 -3.36 8.28
N GLY A 82 -19.60 -2.37 7.39
CA GLY A 82 -18.73 -1.19 7.33
C GLY A 82 -18.94 -0.30 8.56
N ILE A 83 -20.20 -0.06 8.94
CA ILE A 83 -20.57 0.66 10.16
C ILE A 83 -20.09 -0.09 11.42
N GLU A 84 -20.23 -1.41 11.44
CA GLU A 84 -19.73 -2.23 12.55
C GLU A 84 -18.20 -2.15 12.69
N ARG A 85 -17.46 -2.29 11.58
CA ARG A 85 -15.99 -2.15 11.58
C ARG A 85 -15.54 -0.77 11.99
N GLU A 86 -16.24 0.27 11.57
CA GLU A 86 -15.97 1.63 12.04
C GLU A 86 -16.13 1.73 13.55
N SER A 87 -17.18 1.15 14.10
CA SER A 87 -17.42 1.13 15.55
C SER A 87 -16.33 0.37 16.31
N TYR A 88 -15.86 -0.75 15.76
CA TYR A 88 -14.72 -1.50 16.33
C TYR A 88 -13.44 -0.66 16.29
N ARG A 89 -13.12 -0.04 15.14
CA ARG A 89 -11.94 0.81 14.97
C ARG A 89 -11.94 1.97 15.95
N LEU A 90 -13.05 2.71 16.05
CA LEU A 90 -13.16 3.84 16.97
C LEU A 90 -12.95 3.43 18.43
N ALA A 91 -13.46 2.27 18.85
CA ALA A 91 -13.24 1.75 20.19
C ALA A 91 -11.77 1.40 20.46
N ILE A 92 -11.08 0.80 19.48
CA ILE A 92 -9.66 0.48 19.56
C ILE A 92 -8.83 1.78 19.61
N ILE A 93 -9.11 2.75 18.74
CA ILE A 93 -8.44 4.06 18.69
C ILE A 93 -8.58 4.78 20.03
N ASP A 94 -9.81 4.87 20.56
CA ASP A 94 -10.08 5.55 21.83
C ASP A 94 -9.27 4.94 22.99
N TYR A 95 -9.05 3.63 22.97
CA TYR A 95 -8.27 2.96 24.00
C TYR A 95 -6.75 3.12 23.79
N LEU A 96 -6.23 2.78 22.60
CA LEU A 96 -4.80 2.83 22.31
C LEU A 96 -4.23 4.24 22.35
N SER A 97 -5.00 5.26 21.99
CA SER A 97 -4.56 6.66 22.02
C SER A 97 -4.20 7.18 23.43
N LYS A 98 -4.66 6.50 24.48
CA LYS A 98 -4.42 6.84 25.89
C LYS A 98 -3.22 6.07 26.49
N LEU A 99 -2.64 5.14 25.73
CA LEU A 99 -1.61 4.22 26.19
C LEU A 99 -0.25 4.52 25.53
N PRO A 100 0.86 4.27 26.24
CA PRO A 100 2.19 4.34 25.63
C PRO A 100 2.39 3.18 24.66
N MET A 101 3.20 3.38 23.62
CA MET A 101 3.39 2.39 22.53
C MET A 101 4.04 1.07 22.95
N ASP A 102 4.60 0.99 24.15
CA ASP A 102 5.16 -0.23 24.74
C ASP A 102 4.14 -1.06 25.52
N ASP A 103 2.92 -0.56 25.74
CA ASP A 103 1.82 -1.27 26.41
C ASP A 103 1.47 -2.59 25.71
N TYR A 104 1.01 -3.57 26.49
CA TYR A 104 0.60 -4.88 26.01
C TYR A 104 -0.40 -4.82 24.84
N CYS A 105 -1.37 -3.92 24.88
CA CYS A 105 -2.39 -3.79 23.83
C CYS A 105 -1.81 -3.24 22.53
N TRP A 106 -0.80 -2.36 22.65
CA TRP A 106 -0.01 -1.89 21.52
C TRP A 106 0.85 -3.01 20.96
N GLN A 107 1.51 -3.82 21.79
CA GLN A 107 2.28 -4.98 21.31
C GLN A 107 1.40 -6.00 20.59
N GLN A 108 0.23 -6.32 21.14
CA GLN A 108 -0.76 -7.17 20.49
C GLN A 108 -1.16 -6.64 19.10
N THR A 109 -1.34 -5.32 18.98
CA THR A 109 -1.65 -4.68 17.69
C THR A 109 -0.49 -4.82 16.70
N LYS A 110 0.75 -4.63 17.16
CA LYS A 110 1.95 -4.77 16.32
C LYS A 110 2.13 -6.21 15.83
N GLU A 111 2.02 -7.17 16.75
CA GLU A 111 2.13 -8.60 16.44
C GLU A 111 1.07 -8.99 15.40
N ALA A 112 -0.16 -8.54 15.56
CA ALA A 112 -1.23 -8.83 14.60
C ALA A 112 -1.01 -8.23 13.21
N ILE A 113 -0.41 -7.03 13.09
CA ILE A 113 -0.05 -6.44 11.78
C ILE A 113 1.00 -7.31 11.07
N PHE A 114 1.95 -7.88 11.82
CA PHE A 114 3.10 -8.60 11.26
C PHE A 114 2.90 -10.09 11.10
N ASP A 115 1.89 -10.65 11.75
CA ASP A 115 1.52 -12.05 11.67
C ASP A 115 0.82 -12.34 10.33
N GLN A 116 1.50 -13.11 9.49
CA GLN A 116 1.01 -13.53 8.16
C GLN A 116 -0.14 -14.54 8.24
N GLU A 117 -0.40 -15.16 9.40
CA GLU A 117 -1.59 -15.99 9.60
C GLU A 117 -2.88 -15.16 9.65
N ASN A 118 -2.77 -13.86 9.96
CA ASN A 118 -3.91 -12.95 9.91
C ASN A 118 -4.25 -12.53 8.48
N SER A 119 -5.56 -12.35 8.23
CA SER A 119 -6.03 -11.86 6.93
C SER A 119 -5.47 -10.47 6.61
N ASP A 120 -5.11 -10.21 5.35
CA ASP A 120 -4.64 -8.89 4.90
C ASP A 120 -5.64 -7.78 5.20
N CYS A 121 -6.95 -8.04 5.11
CA CYS A 121 -8.00 -7.10 5.53
C CYS A 121 -7.77 -6.61 6.96
N PHE A 122 -7.57 -7.54 7.91
CA PHE A 122 -7.40 -7.18 9.31
C PHE A 122 -6.11 -6.41 9.54
N ARG A 123 -5.02 -6.87 8.91
CA ARG A 123 -3.69 -6.23 9.01
C ARG A 123 -3.73 -4.80 8.45
N ILE A 124 -4.39 -4.59 7.31
CA ILE A 124 -4.61 -3.27 6.69
C ILE A 124 -5.46 -2.35 7.57
N GLU A 125 -6.58 -2.85 8.12
CA GLU A 125 -7.42 -2.08 9.04
C GLU A 125 -6.62 -1.62 10.26
N LEU A 126 -5.73 -2.47 10.79
CA LEU A 126 -4.84 -2.09 11.90
C LEU A 126 -3.82 -1.02 11.50
N VAL A 127 -3.24 -1.07 10.29
CA VAL A 127 -2.33 -0.01 9.80
C VAL A 127 -3.05 1.34 9.71
N ASP A 128 -4.27 1.36 9.17
CA ASP A 128 -5.09 2.57 9.10
C ASP A 128 -5.42 3.11 10.52
N LEU A 129 -5.72 2.20 11.45
CA LEU A 129 -5.97 2.52 12.85
C LEU A 129 -4.76 3.24 13.51
N VAL A 130 -3.55 2.74 13.26
CA VAL A 130 -2.30 3.38 13.72
C VAL A 130 -2.17 4.78 13.14
N TYR A 131 -2.47 4.97 11.86
CA TYR A 131 -2.45 6.28 11.21
C TYR A 131 -3.45 7.25 11.83
N GLN A 132 -4.69 6.80 12.04
CA GLN A 132 -5.73 7.62 12.68
C GLN A 132 -5.35 8.04 14.10
N ILE A 133 -4.69 7.16 14.87
CA ILE A 133 -4.16 7.51 16.20
C ILE A 133 -3.10 8.61 16.09
N GLN A 134 -2.13 8.49 15.17
CA GLN A 134 -1.12 9.55 14.97
C GLN A 134 -1.75 10.86 14.49
N GLN A 135 -2.75 10.82 13.60
CA GLN A 135 -3.49 12.01 13.15
C GLN A 135 -4.22 12.71 14.30
N LYS A 136 -4.81 11.97 15.24
CA LYS A 136 -5.41 12.56 16.45
C LYS A 136 -4.37 13.22 17.35
N GLN A 137 -3.16 12.66 17.44
CA GLN A 137 -2.07 13.22 18.24
C GLN A 137 -1.42 14.44 17.56
N TYR A 138 -1.37 14.46 16.23
CA TYR A 138 -0.69 15.48 15.42
C TYR A 138 -1.60 16.06 14.32
N PRO A 139 -2.75 16.68 14.65
CA PRO A 139 -3.78 17.05 13.68
C PRO A 139 -3.39 18.14 12.68
N LYS A 140 -2.25 18.80 12.88
CA LYS A 140 -1.74 19.87 12.00
C LYS A 140 -0.73 19.35 10.97
N THR A 141 -0.28 18.10 11.09
CA THR A 141 0.76 17.53 10.23
C THR A 141 0.10 16.76 9.10
N LYS A 142 0.28 17.25 7.86
CA LYS A 142 -0.27 16.59 6.67
C LYS A 142 0.52 15.33 6.29
N ASP A 143 1.83 15.35 6.51
CA ASP A 143 2.75 14.27 6.12
C ASP A 143 3.35 13.65 7.39
N LEU A 144 2.65 12.66 7.95
CA LEU A 144 3.12 11.94 9.13
C LEU A 144 4.17 10.91 8.73
N ALA A 145 5.25 10.84 9.51
CA ALA A 145 6.17 9.73 9.40
C ALA A 145 5.51 8.45 9.97
N PRO A 146 5.67 7.30 9.29
CA PRO A 146 5.23 6.03 9.84
C PRO A 146 5.97 5.75 11.16
N PRO A 147 5.32 5.14 12.17
CA PRO A 147 6.02 4.69 13.37
C PRO A 147 7.12 3.70 13.01
N GLN A 148 8.17 3.65 13.83
CA GLN A 148 9.35 2.82 13.57
C GLN A 148 9.00 1.36 13.26
N LEU A 149 8.00 0.79 13.93
CA LEU A 149 7.53 -0.57 13.66
C LEU A 149 7.09 -0.80 12.21
N LEU A 150 6.38 0.15 11.59
CA LEU A 150 5.93 0.04 10.20
C LEU A 150 7.10 0.25 9.24
N MET A 151 8.06 1.11 9.62
CA MET A 151 9.33 1.23 8.89
C MET A 151 10.13 -0.07 8.92
N ASP A 152 10.24 -0.71 10.08
CA ASP A 152 10.95 -1.97 10.24
C ASP A 152 10.28 -3.08 9.41
N TYR A 153 8.94 -3.09 9.36
CA TYR A 153 8.19 -3.98 8.50
C TYR A 153 8.48 -3.74 7.01
N LEU A 154 8.43 -2.48 6.56
CA LEU A 154 8.80 -2.13 5.18
C LEU A 154 10.24 -2.59 4.86
N ASN A 155 11.18 -2.39 5.77
CA ASN A 155 12.56 -2.83 5.62
C ASN A 155 12.69 -4.37 5.61
N LYS A 156 11.86 -5.10 6.37
CA LYS A 156 11.83 -6.57 6.37
C LYS A 156 11.28 -7.13 5.07
N ILE A 157 10.12 -6.64 4.61
CA ILE A 157 9.53 -7.01 3.31
C ILE A 157 10.50 -6.68 2.18
N GLN A 158 11.18 -5.54 2.30
CA GLN A 158 12.26 -5.17 1.40
C GLN A 158 13.37 -6.24 1.41
N GLN A 159 13.82 -6.75 2.56
CA GLN A 159 14.82 -7.83 2.69
C GLN A 159 14.42 -9.14 2.03
N THR A 160 13.17 -9.57 2.20
CA THR A 160 12.68 -10.84 1.64
C THR A 160 12.40 -10.77 0.13
N GLY A 161 12.30 -9.57 -0.44
CA GLY A 161 12.01 -9.39 -1.87
C GLY A 161 10.54 -9.65 -2.22
N GLU A 162 9.67 -9.73 -1.21
CA GLU A 162 8.22 -9.90 -1.38
C GLU A 162 7.59 -8.61 -1.92
N SER A 163 7.63 -8.48 -3.24
CA SER A 163 7.29 -7.23 -3.94
C SER A 163 5.80 -6.88 -3.99
N ASN A 164 4.90 -7.76 -3.53
CA ASN A 164 3.46 -7.60 -3.61
C ASN A 164 2.72 -7.82 -2.27
N ASP A 165 3.36 -7.50 -1.14
CA ASP A 165 2.71 -7.56 0.17
C ASP A 165 1.68 -6.43 0.30
N ALA A 166 0.40 -6.79 0.49
CA ALA A 166 -0.71 -5.84 0.53
C ALA A 166 -0.60 -4.86 1.71
N VAL A 167 -0.03 -5.30 2.83
CA VAL A 167 0.19 -4.45 4.01
C VAL A 167 1.29 -3.44 3.73
N ALA A 168 2.40 -3.84 3.11
CA ALA A 168 3.47 -2.92 2.71
C ALA A 168 2.99 -1.87 1.72
N GLN A 169 2.16 -2.27 0.74
CA GLN A 169 1.54 -1.34 -0.19
C GLN A 169 0.63 -0.33 0.51
N GLU A 170 -0.13 -0.78 1.53
CA GLU A 170 -0.99 0.11 2.31
C GLU A 170 -0.20 1.09 3.16
N ILE A 171 0.88 0.63 3.81
CA ILE A 171 1.79 1.52 4.56
C ILE A 171 2.35 2.58 3.61
N LEU A 172 2.83 2.19 2.42
CA LEU A 172 3.30 3.14 1.41
C LEU A 172 2.16 4.04 0.88
N ARG A 173 0.93 3.55 0.77
CA ARG A 173 -0.22 4.37 0.35
C ARG A 173 -0.51 5.48 1.36
N ILE A 174 -0.46 5.16 2.65
CA ILE A 174 -0.78 6.09 3.74
C ILE A 174 0.40 7.03 4.05
N TYR A 175 1.61 6.50 4.08
CA TYR A 175 2.82 7.19 4.58
C TYR A 175 3.86 7.48 3.50
N GLY A 176 3.61 7.13 2.25
CA GLY A 176 4.64 6.93 1.23
C GLY A 176 5.63 8.06 1.07
N GLN A 177 5.20 9.32 1.08
CA GLN A 177 6.13 10.46 0.94
C GLN A 177 7.13 10.55 2.10
N SER A 178 6.73 10.20 3.33
CA SER A 178 7.60 10.22 4.50
C SER A 178 8.35 8.90 4.71
N ALA A 179 7.71 7.78 4.39
CA ALA A 179 8.28 6.43 4.50
C ALA A 179 9.37 6.18 3.45
N PHE A 180 9.26 6.82 2.30
CA PHE A 180 10.14 6.62 1.15
C PHE A 180 11.37 7.51 1.23
N SER A 181 12.23 7.25 2.21
CA SER A 181 13.51 7.94 2.38
C SER A 181 14.63 6.98 2.76
N GLY A 182 15.88 7.42 2.56
CA GLY A 182 17.07 6.70 2.98
C GLY A 182 17.23 5.30 2.36
N GLN A 183 17.22 4.27 3.21
CA GLN A 183 17.53 2.89 2.80
C GLN A 183 16.50 2.30 1.83
N LEU A 184 15.22 2.65 1.97
CA LEU A 184 14.16 2.13 1.11
C LEU A 184 14.31 2.65 -0.32
N PHE A 185 14.50 3.97 -0.46
CA PHE A 185 14.81 4.64 -1.72
C PHE A 185 16.04 4.03 -2.41
N ASN A 186 17.17 3.94 -1.69
CA ASN A 186 18.44 3.44 -2.23
C ASN A 186 18.35 1.99 -2.73
N ARG A 187 17.55 1.14 -2.08
CA ARG A 187 17.40 -0.25 -2.52
C ARG A 187 16.49 -0.40 -3.71
N TYR A 188 15.36 0.33 -3.78
CA TYR A 188 14.55 0.32 -5.00
C TYR A 188 15.36 0.84 -6.19
N LEU A 189 16.19 1.86 -5.97
CA LEU A 189 17.17 2.29 -6.97
C LEU A 189 18.10 1.16 -7.41
N LYS A 190 18.69 0.44 -6.45
CA LYS A 190 19.55 -0.71 -6.74
C LYS A 190 18.79 -1.80 -7.52
N GLN A 191 17.57 -2.13 -7.13
CA GLN A 191 16.72 -3.13 -7.82
C GLN A 191 16.39 -2.74 -9.26
N VAL A 192 16.18 -1.44 -9.50
CA VAL A 192 15.92 -0.95 -10.86
C VAL A 192 17.18 -0.99 -11.73
N GLN A 193 18.33 -0.65 -11.15
CA GLN A 193 19.61 -0.60 -11.87
C GLN A 193 20.26 -1.97 -12.06
N ASP A 194 19.97 -2.94 -11.19
CA ASP A 194 20.58 -4.27 -11.23
C ASP A 194 19.95 -5.11 -12.38
N PRO A 195 20.76 -5.56 -13.36
CA PRO A 195 20.28 -6.38 -14.46
C PRO A 195 19.78 -7.76 -14.01
N GLN A 196 20.21 -8.26 -12.85
CA GLN A 196 19.83 -9.57 -12.32
C GLN A 196 18.52 -9.54 -11.52
N THR A 197 17.95 -8.36 -11.26
CA THR A 197 16.70 -8.25 -10.50
C THR A 197 15.52 -8.79 -11.33
N PRO A 198 14.68 -9.70 -10.78
CA PRO A 198 13.52 -10.23 -11.47
C PRO A 198 12.57 -9.14 -11.97
N CYS A 199 11.96 -9.39 -13.13
CA CYS A 199 11.06 -8.44 -13.81
C CYS A 199 10.00 -7.85 -12.88
N GLN A 200 9.27 -8.71 -12.16
CA GLN A 200 8.21 -8.28 -11.26
C GLN A 200 8.73 -7.35 -10.16
N VAL A 201 9.88 -7.66 -9.56
CA VAL A 201 10.49 -6.83 -8.51
C VAL A 201 10.91 -5.48 -9.08
N LYS A 202 11.49 -5.46 -10.28
CA LYS A 202 11.89 -4.24 -10.98
C LYS A 202 10.69 -3.35 -11.32
N TYR A 203 9.58 -3.95 -11.76
CA TYR A 203 8.32 -3.23 -12.00
C TYR A 203 7.80 -2.53 -10.74
N TYR A 204 7.72 -3.25 -9.62
CA TYR A 204 7.26 -2.66 -8.36
C TYR A 204 8.21 -1.58 -7.84
N ALA A 205 9.52 -1.79 -7.97
CA ALA A 205 10.52 -0.79 -7.60
C ALA A 205 10.37 0.50 -8.43
N LEU A 206 10.19 0.38 -9.75
CA LEU A 206 9.92 1.52 -10.64
C LEU A 206 8.64 2.26 -10.23
N ASN A 207 7.55 1.53 -9.99
CA ASN A 207 6.28 2.13 -9.60
C ASN A 207 6.36 2.87 -8.26
N ASN A 208 7.02 2.28 -7.26
CA ASN A 208 7.22 2.93 -5.96
C ASN A 208 8.14 4.16 -6.05
N LEU A 209 9.22 4.09 -6.83
CA LEU A 209 10.09 5.24 -7.11
C LEU A 209 9.30 6.36 -7.80
N ALA A 210 8.53 6.03 -8.84
CA ALA A 210 7.70 7.00 -9.56
C ALA A 210 6.68 7.70 -8.66
N ARG A 211 6.08 6.94 -7.73
CA ARG A 211 4.99 7.43 -6.89
C ARG A 211 5.44 8.25 -5.69
N TYR A 212 6.58 7.89 -5.09
CA TYR A 212 7.00 8.43 -3.80
C TYR A 212 8.39 9.06 -3.81
N GLY A 213 9.19 8.85 -4.85
CA GLY A 213 10.55 9.38 -4.94
C GLY A 213 10.61 10.83 -5.45
N ASP A 214 11.77 11.44 -5.23
CA ASP A 214 12.05 12.78 -5.73
C ASP A 214 12.24 12.80 -7.26
N SER A 215 11.41 13.58 -7.94
CA SER A 215 11.40 13.69 -9.40
C SER A 215 12.72 14.17 -10.00
N GLU A 216 13.45 15.08 -9.32
CA GLU A 216 14.71 15.62 -9.86
C GLU A 216 15.83 14.58 -9.79
N THR A 217 15.88 13.83 -8.70
CA THR A 217 16.84 12.73 -8.49
C THR A 217 16.55 11.55 -9.42
N LEU A 218 15.27 11.23 -9.64
CA LEU A 218 14.88 10.05 -10.43
C LEU A 218 14.92 10.27 -11.95
N ARG A 219 14.74 11.50 -12.43
CA ARG A 219 14.68 11.79 -13.87
C ARG A 219 15.90 11.29 -14.65
N PRO A 220 17.16 11.56 -14.26
CA PRO A 220 18.33 11.05 -14.99
C PRO A 220 18.37 9.52 -15.04
N ILE A 221 17.83 8.87 -14.02
CA ILE A 221 17.84 7.41 -13.88
C ILE A 221 16.80 6.80 -14.81
N PHE A 222 15.59 7.37 -14.84
CA PHE A 222 14.56 6.95 -15.80
C PHE A 222 14.99 7.24 -17.24
N GLN A 223 15.62 8.39 -17.52
CA GLN A 223 16.18 8.69 -18.83
C GLN A 223 17.21 7.64 -19.26
N LYS A 224 18.13 7.27 -18.36
CA LYS A 224 19.13 6.23 -18.62
C LYS A 224 18.48 4.87 -18.93
N LEU A 225 17.48 4.46 -18.14
CA LEU A 225 16.76 3.20 -18.39
C LEU A 225 16.03 3.20 -19.72
N ILE A 226 15.45 4.34 -20.13
CA ILE A 226 14.82 4.49 -21.44
C ILE A 226 15.85 4.37 -22.56
N GLU A 227 17.03 4.99 -22.39
CA GLU A 227 18.10 4.98 -23.39
C GLU A 227 18.74 3.60 -23.57
N GLU A 228 19.02 2.93 -22.45
CA GLU A 228 19.77 1.67 -22.41
C GLU A 228 18.90 0.44 -22.62
N ASN A 229 17.58 0.53 -22.40
CA ASN A 229 16.70 -0.61 -22.62
C ASN A 229 16.43 -0.82 -24.11
N LYS A 230 17.28 -1.66 -24.70
CA LYS A 230 17.17 -2.18 -26.08
C LYS A 230 16.79 -3.65 -26.13
N ASP A 231 16.48 -4.25 -24.99
CA ASP A 231 16.17 -5.67 -24.88
C ASP A 231 14.72 -5.94 -25.36
N PRO A 232 14.53 -6.71 -26.45
CA PRO A 232 13.21 -7.05 -26.98
C PRO A 232 12.29 -7.77 -25.97
N GLU A 233 12.85 -8.55 -25.05
CA GLU A 233 12.10 -9.32 -24.04
C GLU A 233 11.68 -8.45 -22.86
N HIS A 234 12.35 -7.30 -22.68
CA HIS A 234 12.17 -6.42 -21.52
C HIS A 234 11.81 -4.98 -21.88
N LEU A 235 11.29 -4.75 -23.09
CA LEU A 235 10.86 -3.42 -23.59
C LEU A 235 9.90 -2.71 -22.63
N TRP A 236 9.13 -3.46 -21.84
CA TRP A 236 8.22 -2.92 -20.83
C TRP A 236 8.94 -2.07 -19.77
N ILE A 237 10.21 -2.35 -19.42
CA ILE A 237 10.98 -1.54 -18.45
C ILE A 237 11.14 -0.11 -18.97
N GLY A 238 11.40 0.04 -20.27
CA GLY A 238 11.59 1.34 -20.92
C GLY A 238 10.27 2.10 -20.96
N TYR A 239 9.17 1.40 -21.23
CA TYR A 239 7.82 1.96 -21.17
C TYR A 239 7.45 2.41 -19.75
N GLU A 240 7.68 1.58 -18.73
CA GLU A 240 7.39 1.91 -17.33
C GLU A 240 8.24 3.09 -16.83
N ALA A 241 9.53 3.12 -17.19
CA ALA A 241 10.40 4.26 -16.91
C ALA A 241 9.93 5.55 -17.62
N ALA A 242 9.46 5.44 -18.87
CA ALA A 242 8.92 6.58 -19.61
C ALA A 242 7.58 7.07 -19.02
N ARG A 243 6.71 6.16 -18.58
CA ARG A 243 5.46 6.50 -17.88
C ARG A 243 5.72 7.15 -16.51
N ALA A 244 6.80 6.74 -15.84
CA ALA A 244 7.25 7.28 -14.57
C ALA A 244 8.03 8.61 -14.70
N LEU A 245 8.38 9.02 -15.91
CA LEU A 245 9.21 10.19 -16.15
C LEU A 245 8.44 11.48 -15.88
N ASP A 246 8.77 12.17 -14.79
CA ASP A 246 8.23 13.50 -14.52
C ASP A 246 8.96 14.58 -15.32
N SER A 247 8.18 15.58 -15.77
CA SER A 247 8.70 16.70 -16.54
C SER A 247 9.29 17.77 -15.62
N PRO A 248 10.44 18.36 -15.98
CA PRO A 248 11.02 19.46 -15.21
C PRO A 248 10.00 20.58 -14.96
N LYS A 249 9.98 21.09 -13.71
CA LYS A 249 9.15 22.24 -13.30
C LYS A 249 9.85 23.59 -13.50
N HIS A 250 11.04 23.55 -14.10
CA HIS A 250 11.82 24.71 -14.52
C HIS A 250 12.24 24.54 -15.99
N LYS A 251 12.64 25.65 -16.61
CA LYS A 251 13.08 25.68 -18.00
C LYS A 251 14.31 24.80 -18.20
N ASP A 252 14.16 23.75 -19.00
CA ASP A 252 15.22 22.80 -19.33
C ASP A 252 15.14 22.39 -20.81
N ARG A 253 15.91 23.11 -21.64
CA ARG A 253 16.01 22.82 -23.07
C ARG A 253 16.71 21.49 -23.35
N LYS A 254 17.56 21.00 -22.44
CA LYS A 254 18.23 19.71 -22.61
C LYS A 254 17.21 18.58 -22.50
N PHE A 255 16.25 18.71 -21.58
CA PHE A 255 15.12 17.77 -21.49
C PHE A 255 14.29 17.73 -22.78
N VAL A 256 13.95 18.89 -23.36
CA VAL A 256 13.17 18.95 -24.61
C VAL A 256 13.94 18.30 -25.77
N SER A 257 15.22 18.63 -25.92
CA SER A 257 16.09 18.04 -26.95
C SER A 257 16.29 16.54 -26.76
N TRP A 258 16.39 16.08 -25.50
CA TRP A 258 16.44 14.67 -25.17
C TRP A 258 15.16 13.94 -25.57
N CYS A 259 13.99 14.49 -25.26
CA CYS A 259 12.70 13.91 -25.66
C CYS A 259 12.60 13.77 -27.19
N GLU A 260 13.02 14.80 -27.92
CA GLU A 260 13.05 14.78 -29.38
C GLU A 260 13.94 13.66 -29.93
N LYS A 261 15.13 13.44 -29.34
CA LYS A 261 16.02 12.33 -29.70
C LYS A 261 15.36 10.97 -29.51
N ILE A 262 14.59 10.77 -28.43
CA ILE A 262 13.87 9.51 -28.19
C ILE A 262 12.74 9.32 -29.21
N ILE A 263 11.95 10.37 -29.46
CA ILE A 263 10.81 10.34 -30.38
C ILE A 263 11.24 9.95 -31.80
N TRP A 264 12.32 10.56 -32.31
CA TRP A 264 12.84 10.28 -33.66
C TRP A 264 13.84 9.12 -33.72
N GLY A 265 14.23 8.59 -32.57
CA GLY A 265 15.17 7.49 -32.46
C GLY A 265 14.53 6.12 -32.68
N ASP A 266 15.38 5.09 -32.67
CA ASP A 266 14.96 3.70 -32.73
C ASP A 266 14.57 3.18 -31.33
N TYR A 267 13.37 3.58 -30.90
CA TYR A 267 12.76 3.18 -29.63
C TYR A 267 11.37 2.59 -29.87
N ASN A 268 10.89 1.79 -28.92
CA ASN A 268 9.55 1.23 -28.97
C ASN A 268 8.48 2.35 -29.01
N GLU A 269 7.41 2.13 -29.76
CA GLU A 269 6.34 3.11 -29.96
C GLU A 269 5.64 3.54 -28.66
N TYR A 270 5.48 2.64 -27.68
CA TYR A 270 4.92 2.97 -26.37
C TYR A 270 5.83 3.89 -25.56
N VAL A 271 7.15 3.73 -25.69
CA VAL A 271 8.13 4.63 -25.07
C VAL A 271 8.04 6.02 -25.69
N LYS A 272 8.01 6.09 -27.03
CA LYS A 272 7.84 7.35 -27.76
C LYS A 272 6.56 8.06 -27.36
N GLU A 273 5.48 7.31 -27.15
CA GLU A 273 4.18 7.84 -26.72
C GLU A 273 4.26 8.53 -25.35
N GLU A 274 4.84 7.86 -24.34
CA GLU A 274 4.98 8.42 -22.98
C GLU A 274 5.94 9.62 -22.94
N VAL A 275 7.01 9.59 -23.73
CA VAL A 275 7.91 10.75 -23.88
C VAL A 275 7.20 11.93 -24.55
N LEU A 276 6.32 11.68 -25.51
CA LEU A 276 5.52 12.73 -26.15
C LEU A 276 4.52 13.37 -25.17
N LYS A 277 3.91 12.58 -24.28
CA LYS A 277 3.07 13.07 -23.17
C LYS A 277 3.88 13.91 -22.20
N SER A 278 5.11 13.51 -21.89
CA SER A 278 6.02 14.27 -21.03
C SER A 278 6.31 15.67 -21.61
N LEU A 279 6.56 15.80 -22.91
CA LEU A 279 6.69 17.12 -23.55
C LEU A 279 5.45 18.01 -23.36
N SER A 280 4.26 17.42 -23.39
CA SER A 280 3.02 18.16 -23.15
C SER A 280 2.93 18.64 -21.71
N LEU A 281 3.27 17.77 -20.74
CA LEU A 281 3.31 18.13 -19.32
C LEU A 281 4.33 19.24 -19.05
N TYR A 282 5.49 19.20 -19.70
CA TYR A 282 6.49 20.27 -19.63
C TYR A 282 5.94 21.63 -20.07
N ILE A 283 5.14 21.70 -21.16
CA ILE A 283 4.46 22.94 -21.58
C ILE A 283 3.57 23.48 -20.45
N TYR A 284 2.76 22.61 -19.84
CA TYR A 284 1.85 22.99 -18.75
C TYR A 284 2.60 23.47 -17.50
N ASN A 285 3.60 22.71 -17.05
CA ASN A 285 4.34 22.99 -15.82
C ASN A 285 5.09 24.32 -15.88
N ASN A 286 5.63 24.68 -17.04
CA ASN A 286 6.53 25.83 -17.17
C ASN A 286 5.84 27.10 -17.66
N LYS A 287 4.51 27.09 -17.89
CA LYS A 287 3.78 28.13 -18.64
C LYS A 287 4.61 28.59 -19.85
N ALA A 288 5.15 27.62 -20.59
CA ALA A 288 6.32 27.80 -21.43
C ALA A 288 6.21 29.06 -22.30
N GLU A 289 7.28 29.88 -22.32
CA GLU A 289 7.36 31.06 -23.18
C GLU A 289 6.94 30.70 -24.61
N LYS A 290 6.22 31.61 -25.27
CA LYS A 290 5.58 31.37 -26.58
C LYS A 290 6.51 30.69 -27.59
N ALA A 291 7.80 31.01 -27.60
CA ALA A 291 8.80 30.41 -28.48
C ALA A 291 9.07 28.91 -28.21
N GLU A 292 9.17 28.49 -26.95
CA GLU A 292 9.45 27.09 -26.57
C GLU A 292 8.20 26.21 -26.72
N LYS A 293 7.03 26.76 -26.38
CA LYS A 293 5.74 26.13 -26.70
C LYS A 293 5.61 25.92 -28.21
N ASN A 294 5.95 26.92 -29.02
CA ASN A 294 5.90 26.79 -30.48
C ASN A 294 6.87 25.72 -31.00
N TYR A 295 8.08 25.63 -30.44
CA TYR A 295 9.03 24.57 -30.80
C TYR A 295 8.45 23.17 -30.58
N ILE A 296 7.87 22.92 -29.40
CA ILE A 296 7.26 21.62 -29.08
C ILE A 296 6.03 21.36 -29.98
N ILE A 297 5.23 22.38 -30.28
CA ILE A 297 4.12 22.27 -31.24
C ILE A 297 4.60 21.87 -32.63
N GLU A 298 5.73 22.39 -33.10
CA GLU A 298 6.30 21.97 -34.39
C GLU A 298 6.76 20.51 -34.39
N ILE A 299 7.23 19.98 -33.26
CA ILE A 299 7.48 18.53 -33.11
C ILE A 299 6.17 17.75 -33.32
N TYR A 300 5.07 18.15 -32.66
CA TYR A 300 3.78 17.47 -32.82
C TYR A 300 3.27 17.52 -34.26
N LYS A 301 3.41 18.67 -34.95
CA LYS A 301 3.05 18.79 -36.37
C LYS A 301 3.87 17.85 -37.24
N LYS A 302 5.19 17.80 -37.04
CA LYS A 302 6.08 16.90 -37.80
C LYS A 302 5.66 15.44 -37.64
N ILE A 303 5.39 15.00 -36.42
CA ILE A 303 4.92 13.62 -36.16
C ILE A 303 3.60 13.37 -36.87
N TYR A 304 2.62 14.27 -36.72
CA TYR A 304 1.30 14.12 -37.32
C TYR A 304 1.34 13.95 -38.85
N PHE A 305 2.16 14.75 -39.54
CA PHE A 305 2.29 14.71 -41.00
C PHE A 305 3.22 13.62 -41.53
N ASP A 306 4.11 13.07 -40.69
CA ASP A 306 5.02 12.00 -41.11
C ASP A 306 4.30 10.65 -41.14
N LYS A 307 3.98 10.18 -42.35
CA LYS A 307 3.32 8.88 -42.58
C LYS A 307 4.18 7.67 -42.20
N LYS A 308 5.49 7.85 -41.97
CA LYS A 308 6.37 6.78 -41.48
C LYS A 308 6.23 6.54 -39.98
N GLN A 309 5.65 7.50 -39.24
CA GLN A 309 5.37 7.32 -37.82
C GLN A 309 4.18 6.40 -37.59
N ASN A 310 4.20 5.69 -36.46
CA ASN A 310 3.10 4.83 -36.05
C ASN A 310 1.79 5.63 -35.92
N GLU A 311 0.68 5.00 -36.26
CA GLU A 311 -0.64 5.63 -36.21
C GLU A 311 -1.02 6.12 -34.78
N PHE A 312 -0.65 5.37 -33.73
CA PHE A 312 -0.88 5.76 -32.34
C PHE A 312 -0.18 7.09 -32.00
N LEU A 313 1.09 7.26 -32.40
CA LEU A 313 1.84 8.51 -32.20
C LEU A 313 1.23 9.67 -32.99
N ARG A 314 0.79 9.42 -34.22
CA ARG A 314 0.13 10.44 -35.06
C ARG A 314 -1.20 10.89 -34.46
N ARG A 315 -1.98 9.95 -33.92
CA ARG A 315 -3.24 10.23 -33.22
C ARG A 315 -3.02 11.01 -31.93
N LEU A 316 -2.05 10.60 -31.11
CA LEU A 316 -1.69 11.35 -29.89
C LEU A 316 -1.24 12.77 -30.25
N SER A 317 -0.44 12.94 -31.31
CA SER A 317 0.00 14.26 -31.77
C SER A 317 -1.16 15.15 -32.19
N SER A 318 -2.17 14.61 -32.88
CA SER A 318 -3.42 15.33 -33.18
C SER A 318 -4.12 15.79 -31.90
N ASP A 319 -4.26 14.90 -30.90
CA ASP A 319 -4.87 15.24 -29.61
C ASP A 319 -4.10 16.35 -28.87
N LEU A 320 -2.76 16.27 -28.84
CA LEU A 320 -1.90 17.28 -28.22
C LEU A 320 -1.93 18.62 -28.96
N LEU A 321 -1.96 18.61 -30.31
CA LEU A 321 -2.12 19.81 -31.11
C LEU A 321 -3.45 20.51 -30.80
N VAL A 322 -4.55 19.77 -30.76
CA VAL A 322 -5.87 20.31 -30.40
C VAL A 322 -5.88 20.85 -28.97
N ALA A 323 -5.25 20.16 -28.03
CA ALA A 323 -5.15 20.60 -26.63
C ALA A 323 -4.39 21.94 -26.50
N HIS A 324 -3.28 22.10 -27.23
CA HIS A 324 -2.39 23.25 -27.09
C HIS A 324 -2.73 24.45 -28.00
N LEU A 325 -3.36 24.20 -29.15
CA LEU A 325 -3.76 25.21 -30.14
C LEU A 325 -5.25 25.57 -30.11
N GLY A 326 -6.08 24.74 -29.47
CA GLY A 326 -7.51 24.97 -29.30
C GLY A 326 -8.39 24.10 -30.21
N LYS A 327 -9.65 23.89 -29.78
CA LYS A 327 -10.62 22.96 -30.39
C LYS A 327 -10.88 23.22 -31.89
N GLU A 328 -10.80 24.47 -32.33
CA GLU A 328 -11.01 24.88 -33.72
C GLU A 328 -10.00 24.23 -34.68
N THR A 329 -8.80 23.92 -34.19
CA THR A 329 -7.74 23.27 -35.00
C THR A 329 -8.03 21.80 -35.31
N ARG A 330 -9.07 21.20 -34.73
CA ARG A 330 -9.49 19.82 -35.05
C ARG A 330 -9.83 19.62 -36.53
N LYS A 331 -10.25 20.68 -37.24
CA LYS A 331 -10.45 20.66 -38.70
C LYS A 331 -9.14 20.52 -39.47
N LEU A 332 -8.05 21.07 -38.93
CA LEU A 332 -6.71 21.04 -39.54
C LEU A 332 -5.94 19.77 -39.15
N TYR A 333 -6.23 19.22 -37.96
CA TYR A 333 -5.59 18.03 -37.41
C TYR A 333 -6.65 16.99 -36.98
N PRO A 334 -7.45 16.43 -37.91
CA PRO A 334 -8.39 15.37 -37.58
C PRO A 334 -7.67 14.13 -37.03
N LYS A 335 -8.34 13.37 -36.16
CA LYS A 335 -7.80 12.08 -35.69
C LYS A 335 -7.63 11.14 -36.88
N SER A 336 -6.53 10.40 -36.94
CA SER A 336 -6.41 9.29 -37.89
C SER A 336 -7.49 8.26 -37.61
N GLN A 337 -8.04 7.67 -38.67
CA GLN A 337 -9.01 6.58 -38.57
C GLN A 337 -8.26 5.26 -38.48
N ILE A 338 -8.56 4.46 -37.44
CA ILE A 338 -8.06 3.09 -37.32
C ILE A 338 -8.72 2.29 -38.46
N THR A 339 -7.91 1.83 -39.41
CA THR A 339 -8.33 0.84 -40.43
C THR A 339 -7.93 -0.56 -40.03
#